data_AF-A0A1M6ST70-F1
#
_entry.id   AF-A0A1M6ST70-F1
#
_cell.length_a   1.000
_cell.length_b   1.000
_cell.length_c   1.000
_cell.angle_alpha   90.00
_cell.angle_beta   90.00
_cell.angle_gamma   90.00
#
_symmetry.space_group_name_H-M   'P 1'
#
loop_
_entity.id
_entity.type
_entity.pdbx_description
1 polymer ?
#
loop_
_entity_poly.entity_id
_entity_poly.type
_entity_poly.pdbx_seq_one_letter_code
_entity_poly.pdbx_strand_id
1 'polypeptide(L)'
;MPHKLIIGKNDLASQRPDLVAEWDFAMNGEQTPQNTTVFSNKRVWWICSKCGHRWNSTVSSRSKGCGCRKCNNSWTTVRREKLLSKSGSLAILYPSIAKEWDEERNSPLTPNDITPGSNKKIWWICPRKHSYQSAVCNRVQGKGCPICIGKKILVGYNDLATLYPLAAEMWDYQKNGVLNPKTVGLKSHHKVWWKCSQGHSWQSKISHFTDGHRCPYCDGQRAIEGVNDITNTNVSLAAEWDYEKNKTPITKVMQSSGIKYWWKCSFGHSWQASPAHRSAGEGCPICSSTSKTSFPEKCLFHYIKHFFLDAEPNYKNPKLLGNFELDVYIPSIKCGIEYDGVFYHQNKEKDERKDSICNEHSIKLIRVREPGCPLLKSSKCIQLHSLSSDELSSAIKQALKQIGVAETNIDVDRDRYLIESEIDHSIAKNSLAFTHPELCKEWDYELNGSLTPFNISRCSEKKVWWKCKVCGLSWQAIVANRSKGSGCVFCSKNKRPLAKYNPTLAEEWDYELNGSLSPSDVSVGSAQYIWWKCKTCGKSWKSRVSTRNKGHGCPHCQSLKHPGLGKARLAKITKTR
;
A
#
# COMPACT_ATOMS: atom_id res chain seq x y z
N MET A 1 5.71 32.24 48.01
CA MET A 1 5.34 33.55 48.58
C MET A 1 6.41 33.96 49.59
N PRO A 2 6.88 35.21 49.64
CA PRO A 2 7.82 35.63 50.68
C PRO A 2 7.12 35.55 52.05
N HIS A 3 7.71 34.83 53.01
CA HIS A 3 7.18 34.77 54.36
C HIS A 3 7.28 36.16 55.00
N LYS A 4 6.14 36.77 55.35
CA LYS A 4 6.09 38.04 56.08
C LYS A 4 6.84 37.88 57.41
N LEU A 5 7.76 38.80 57.71
CA LEU A 5 8.48 38.83 58.98
C LEU A 5 7.49 39.09 60.13
N ILE A 6 7.56 38.25 61.17
CA ILE A 6 6.86 38.38 62.44
C ILE A 6 7.95 38.30 63.51
N ILE A 7 8.33 39.47 64.03
CA ILE A 7 9.34 39.61 65.07
C ILE A 7 8.91 38.80 66.30
N GLY A 8 9.82 38.05 66.89
CA GLY A 8 9.58 37.16 68.03
C GLY A 8 9.08 35.77 67.64
N LYS A 9 8.78 35.51 66.36
CA LYS A 9 8.23 34.23 65.90
C LYS A 9 9.02 33.60 64.77
N ASN A 10 9.34 34.33 63.71
CA ASN A 10 10.01 33.79 62.52
C ASN A 10 11.28 34.54 62.09
N ASP A 11 11.73 35.49 62.89
CA ASP A 11 13.04 36.12 62.75
C ASP A 11 14.17 35.15 63.15
N LEU A 12 15.38 35.45 62.66
CA LEU A 12 16.56 34.63 62.87
C LEU A 12 16.97 34.59 64.34
N ALA A 13 16.86 35.70 65.07
CA ALA A 13 17.25 35.75 66.48
C ALA A 13 16.39 34.82 67.35
N SER A 14 15.08 34.81 67.14
CA SER A 14 14.15 33.98 67.91
C SER A 14 14.21 32.50 67.53
N GLN A 15 14.31 32.16 66.24
CA GLN A 15 14.30 30.74 65.82
C GLN A 15 15.67 30.07 65.83
N ARG A 16 16.76 30.84 65.65
CA ARG A 16 18.14 30.33 65.54
C ARG A 16 19.12 31.24 66.29
N PRO A 17 19.00 31.33 67.62
CA PRO A 17 19.90 32.13 68.45
C PRO A 17 21.36 31.68 68.33
N ASP A 18 21.60 30.40 68.02
CA ASP A 18 22.93 29.85 67.75
C ASP A 18 23.64 30.52 66.56
N LEU A 19 22.88 31.01 65.57
CA LEU A 19 23.41 31.67 64.39
C LEU A 19 23.66 33.18 64.60
N VAL A 20 23.07 33.78 65.64
CA VAL A 20 23.30 35.19 65.98
C VAL A 20 24.77 35.44 66.32
N ALA A 21 25.43 34.47 66.97
CA ALA A 21 26.85 34.53 67.30
C ALA A 21 27.77 34.49 66.06
N GLU A 22 27.26 34.04 64.91
CA GLU A 22 27.98 34.04 63.64
C GLU A 22 27.58 35.21 62.72
N TRP A 23 26.69 36.11 63.17
CA TRP A 23 26.29 37.28 62.38
C TRP A 23 27.36 38.37 62.43
N ASP A 24 27.81 38.84 61.27
CA ASP A 24 28.79 39.92 61.18
C ASP A 24 28.10 41.29 61.24
N PHE A 25 27.84 41.77 62.46
CA PHE A 25 27.14 43.05 62.68
C PHE A 25 27.83 44.24 62.02
N ALA A 26 29.17 44.23 61.96
CA ALA A 26 29.92 45.31 61.33
C ALA A 26 29.73 45.36 59.80
N MET A 27 29.55 44.20 59.16
CA MET A 27 29.44 44.10 57.70
C MET A 27 28.01 44.12 57.16
N ASN A 28 27.00 43.97 58.03
CA ASN A 28 25.60 43.86 57.64
C ASN A 28 24.78 45.15 57.77
N GLY A 29 25.37 46.23 58.32
CA GLY A 29 24.72 47.53 58.45
C GLY A 29 23.40 47.44 59.20
N GLU A 30 22.32 47.96 58.61
CA GLU A 30 20.98 47.95 59.20
C GLU A 30 20.31 46.56 59.25
N GLN A 31 20.88 45.54 58.60
CA GLN A 31 20.33 44.18 58.66
C GLN A 31 20.73 43.50 59.96
N THR A 32 19.72 43.12 60.74
CA THR A 32 19.88 42.45 62.03
C THR A 32 19.20 41.07 62.01
N PRO A 33 19.65 40.15 62.88
CA PRO A 33 18.96 38.86 63.06
C PRO A 33 17.47 39.01 63.45
N GLN A 34 17.09 40.08 64.12
CA GLN A 34 15.72 40.37 64.56
C GLN A 34 14.83 40.92 63.43
N ASN A 35 15.42 41.56 62.41
CA ASN A 35 14.69 42.09 61.26
C ASN A 35 14.79 41.21 60.00
N THR A 36 15.32 39.99 60.13
CA THR A 36 15.52 39.06 59.02
C THR A 36 14.96 37.68 59.35
N THR A 37 14.11 37.12 58.48
CA THR A 37 13.53 35.79 58.68
C THR A 37 14.55 34.67 58.44
N VAL A 38 14.42 33.53 59.13
CA VAL A 38 15.26 32.32 58.89
C VAL A 38 15.17 31.78 57.47
N PHE A 39 14.10 32.11 56.74
CA PHE A 39 13.86 31.67 55.36
C PHE A 39 14.34 32.70 54.32
N SER A 40 14.92 33.81 54.76
CA SER A 40 15.30 34.90 53.87
C SER A 40 16.39 34.49 52.88
N ASN A 41 16.16 34.81 51.60
CA ASN A 41 17.17 34.70 50.56
C ASN A 41 18.12 35.92 50.52
N LYS A 42 17.97 36.88 51.45
CA LYS A 42 18.92 37.98 51.61
C LYS A 42 20.29 37.42 51.96
N ARG A 43 21.29 37.96 51.27
CA ARG A 43 22.70 37.63 51.44
C ARG A 43 23.27 38.53 52.52
N VAL A 44 23.83 37.92 53.56
CA VAL A 44 24.45 38.61 54.70
C VAL A 44 25.84 38.03 54.94
N TRP A 45 26.67 38.83 55.58
CA TRP A 45 27.98 38.43 56.04
C TRP A 45 27.89 37.66 57.35
N TRP A 46 28.56 36.52 57.36
CA TRP A 46 28.73 35.65 58.52
C TRP A 46 30.21 35.61 58.90
N ILE A 47 30.50 35.51 60.19
CA ILE A 47 31.85 35.31 60.73
C ILE A 47 31.95 33.96 61.43
N CYS A 48 32.96 33.18 61.07
CA CYS A 48 33.05 31.79 61.52
C CYS A 48 33.58 31.75 62.93
N SER A 49 32.78 31.25 63.87
CA SER A 49 33.19 31.05 65.27
C SER A 49 34.43 30.17 65.43
N LYS A 50 34.71 29.26 64.47
CA LYS A 50 35.86 28.34 64.53
C LYS A 50 37.16 28.87 63.94
N CYS A 51 37.09 29.66 62.86
CA CYS A 51 38.29 30.05 62.10
C CYS A 51 38.36 31.55 61.75
N GLY A 52 37.41 32.35 62.24
CA GLY A 52 37.32 33.78 61.96
C GLY A 52 37.02 34.14 60.50
N HIS A 53 36.87 33.17 59.59
CA HIS A 53 36.59 33.44 58.19
C HIS A 53 35.24 34.15 58.04
N ARG A 54 35.26 35.31 57.39
CA ARG A 54 34.06 36.04 56.99
C ARG A 54 33.59 35.53 55.62
N TRP A 55 32.32 35.17 55.48
CA TRP A 55 31.75 34.75 54.21
C TRP A 55 30.35 35.31 54.00
N ASN A 56 30.02 35.56 52.74
CA ASN A 56 28.70 36.06 52.35
C ASN A 56 27.81 34.90 51.88
N SER A 57 26.65 34.72 52.50
CA SER A 57 25.68 33.67 52.17
C SER A 57 24.26 34.08 52.51
N THR A 58 23.26 33.41 51.92
CA THR A 58 21.86 33.65 52.26
C THR A 58 21.54 33.14 53.66
N VAL A 59 20.63 33.84 54.36
CA VAL A 59 20.15 33.41 55.69
C VAL A 59 19.50 32.04 55.63
N SER A 60 18.63 31.79 54.65
CA SER A 60 18.01 30.49 54.39
C SER A 60 19.03 29.35 54.27
N SER A 61 20.14 29.56 53.55
CA SER A 61 21.17 28.53 53.40
C SER A 61 21.91 28.28 54.70
N ARG A 62 22.26 29.33 55.45
CA ARG A 62 22.95 29.17 56.74
C ARG A 62 22.05 28.50 57.78
N SER A 63 20.77 28.89 57.84
CA SER A 63 19.75 28.29 58.70
C SER A 63 19.50 26.81 58.37
N LYS A 64 19.66 26.38 57.11
CA LYS A 64 19.61 24.95 56.74
C LYS A 64 20.89 24.16 57.09
N GLY A 65 21.88 24.79 57.71
CA GLY A 65 23.10 24.13 58.19
C GLY A 65 24.34 24.32 57.31
N CYS A 66 24.29 25.10 56.22
CA CYS A 66 25.47 25.36 55.39
C CYS A 66 26.44 26.32 56.10
N GLY A 67 27.54 25.79 56.66
CA GLY A 67 28.53 26.56 57.41
C GLY A 67 29.68 27.16 56.59
N CYS A 68 30.72 27.61 57.29
CA CYS A 68 31.89 28.25 56.72
C CYS A 68 32.63 27.37 55.69
N ARG A 69 32.86 27.93 54.49
CA ARG A 69 33.53 27.25 53.37
C ARG A 69 35.01 26.92 53.62
N LYS A 70 35.76 27.73 54.37
CA LYS A 70 37.16 27.42 54.73
C LYS A 70 37.26 26.16 55.61
N CYS A 71 36.46 26.10 56.67
CA CYS A 71 36.34 24.89 57.50
C CYS A 71 35.89 23.69 56.68
N ASN A 72 34.90 23.85 55.80
CA ASN A 72 34.42 22.75 54.95
C ASN A 72 35.48 22.31 53.93
N ASN A 73 36.30 23.24 53.40
CA ASN A 73 37.41 22.93 52.50
C ASN A 73 38.52 22.14 53.20
N SER A 74 38.79 22.40 54.48
CA SER A 74 39.68 21.56 55.30
C SER A 74 39.17 20.12 55.37
N TRP A 75 37.87 19.92 55.60
CA TRP A 75 37.24 18.60 55.57
C TRP A 75 37.26 17.95 54.17
N THR A 76 37.16 18.72 53.09
CA THR A 76 37.29 18.17 51.72
C THR A 76 38.71 17.76 51.36
N THR A 77 39.72 18.41 51.92
CA THR A 77 41.14 18.07 51.71
C THR A 77 41.47 16.78 52.44
N VAL A 78 41.10 16.67 53.72
CA VAL A 78 41.23 15.43 54.51
C VAL A 78 40.45 14.27 53.87
N ARG A 79 39.24 14.54 53.36
CA ARG A 79 38.44 13.53 52.65
C ARG A 79 39.10 13.12 51.33
N ARG A 80 39.72 14.05 50.59
CA ARG A 80 40.46 13.75 49.35
C ARG A 80 41.68 12.89 49.65
N GLU A 81 42.48 13.26 50.65
CA GLU A 81 43.65 12.49 51.09
C GLU A 81 43.25 11.08 51.53
N LYS A 82 42.17 10.95 52.32
CA LYS A 82 41.61 9.65 52.73
C LYS A 82 41.09 8.81 51.55
N LEU A 83 40.53 9.46 50.52
CA LEU A 83 40.08 8.76 49.31
C LEU A 83 41.27 8.34 48.44
N LEU A 84 42.29 9.18 48.30
CA LEU A 84 43.53 8.87 47.58
C LEU A 84 44.30 7.75 48.26
N SER A 85 44.37 7.72 49.59
CA SER A 85 45.02 6.63 50.34
C SER A 85 44.26 5.31 50.23
N LYS A 86 42.92 5.34 50.19
CA LYS A 86 42.09 4.13 50.03
C LYS A 86 42.06 3.61 48.59
N SER A 87 41.99 4.49 47.60
CA SER A 87 41.64 4.15 46.22
C SER A 87 42.74 4.43 45.21
N GLY A 88 43.90 4.93 45.63
CA GLY A 88 45.00 5.33 44.76
C GLY A 88 44.71 6.57 43.92
N SER A 89 45.77 7.22 43.43
CA SER A 89 45.66 8.30 42.46
C SER A 89 45.54 7.76 41.03
N LEU A 90 45.04 8.58 40.11
CA LEU A 90 45.00 8.26 38.69
C LEU A 90 46.40 8.01 38.14
N ALA A 91 47.40 8.81 38.55
CA ALA A 91 48.78 8.67 38.09
C ALA A 91 49.38 7.30 38.42
N ILE A 92 49.09 6.78 39.62
CA ILE A 92 49.64 5.51 40.10
C ILE A 92 48.92 4.33 39.45
N LEU A 93 47.58 4.34 39.44
CA LEU A 93 46.81 3.18 39.00
C LEU A 93 46.66 3.08 37.48
N TYR A 94 46.71 4.21 36.77
CA TYR A 94 46.52 4.28 35.32
C TYR A 94 47.54 5.22 34.67
N PRO A 95 48.85 4.89 34.73
CA PRO A 95 49.92 5.77 34.25
C PRO A 95 49.82 6.10 32.75
N SER A 96 49.30 5.17 31.94
CA SER A 96 49.06 5.41 30.51
C SER A 96 47.96 6.44 30.26
N ILE A 97 46.89 6.45 31.07
CA ILE A 97 45.81 7.43 30.99
C ILE A 97 46.29 8.78 31.53
N ALA A 98 47.08 8.78 32.61
CA ALA A 98 47.64 10.01 33.18
C ALA A 98 48.51 10.79 32.18
N LYS A 99 49.19 10.11 31.24
CA LYS A 99 49.94 10.75 30.13
C LYS A 99 49.05 11.54 29.16
N GLU A 100 47.75 11.26 29.12
CA GLU A 100 46.79 12.00 28.29
C GLU A 100 46.23 13.25 29.02
N TRP A 101 46.73 13.59 30.21
CA TRP A 101 46.28 14.75 30.97
C TRP A 101 46.78 16.06 30.35
N ASP A 102 45.88 17.05 30.20
CA ASP A 102 46.23 18.40 29.77
C ASP A 102 46.67 19.24 30.98
N GLU A 103 47.98 19.30 31.25
CA GLU A 103 48.51 19.94 32.46
C GLU A 103 48.18 21.44 32.54
N GLU A 104 48.32 22.16 31.43
CA GLU A 104 48.06 23.60 31.35
C GLU A 104 46.59 23.91 31.64
N ARG A 105 45.66 23.19 31.00
CA ARG A 105 44.21 23.47 31.13
C ARG A 105 43.59 22.95 32.41
N ASN A 106 44.26 22.04 33.12
CA ASN A 106 43.77 21.47 34.38
C ASN A 106 44.48 22.04 35.62
N SER A 107 45.52 22.85 35.44
CA SER A 107 46.23 23.51 36.54
C SER A 107 45.25 24.25 37.48
N PRO A 108 45.38 24.10 38.81
CA PRO A 108 46.48 23.48 39.55
C PRO A 108 46.32 21.98 39.84
N LEU A 109 45.38 21.27 39.19
CA LEU A 109 45.13 19.85 39.46
C LEU A 109 46.07 18.95 38.66
N THR A 110 46.66 17.98 39.33
CA THR A 110 47.49 16.95 38.72
C THR A 110 46.78 15.58 38.73
N PRO A 111 47.24 14.61 37.92
CA PRO A 111 46.79 13.23 38.03
C PRO A 111 47.01 12.59 39.42
N ASN A 112 47.85 13.17 40.29
CA ASN A 112 48.05 12.69 41.66
C ASN A 112 46.92 13.13 42.62
N ASP A 113 46.18 14.19 42.27
CA ASP A 113 45.18 14.80 43.14
C ASP A 113 43.76 14.21 42.97
N ILE A 114 43.62 13.21 42.09
CA ILE A 114 42.31 12.69 41.68
C ILE A 114 42.30 11.16 41.64
N THR A 115 41.22 10.57 42.12
CA THR A 115 41.00 9.12 42.05
C THR A 115 40.45 8.71 40.67
N PRO A 116 40.72 7.47 40.20
CA PRO A 116 40.21 6.96 38.92
C PRO A 116 38.68 6.96 38.81
N GLY A 117 37.97 6.84 39.93
CA GLY A 117 36.49 6.84 39.97
C GLY A 117 35.84 8.23 39.94
N SER A 118 36.60 9.31 39.79
CA SER A 118 36.07 10.67 39.87
C SER A 118 35.18 11.04 38.66
N ASN A 119 34.00 11.62 38.95
CA ASN A 119 33.09 12.16 37.93
C ASN A 119 33.52 13.57 37.44
N LYS A 120 34.64 14.11 37.92
CA LYS A 120 35.11 15.45 37.53
C LYS A 120 35.51 15.45 36.06
N LYS A 121 34.94 16.36 35.27
CA LYS A 121 35.34 16.60 33.88
C LYS A 121 36.63 17.40 33.86
N ILE A 122 37.64 16.87 33.20
CA ILE A 122 38.95 17.48 33.01
C ILE A 122 39.31 17.46 31.52
N TRP A 123 40.31 18.24 31.13
CA TRP A 123 40.83 18.30 29.77
C TRP A 123 41.82 17.16 29.52
N TRP A 124 41.61 16.43 28.43
CA TRP A 124 42.46 15.35 27.96
C TRP A 124 43.04 15.71 26.60
N ILE A 125 44.26 15.26 26.32
CA ILE A 125 44.90 15.27 25.01
C ILE A 125 45.13 13.82 24.60
N CYS A 126 44.41 13.33 23.59
CA CYS A 126 44.60 11.96 23.13
C CYS A 126 45.93 11.80 22.37
N PRO A 127 46.38 10.57 22.09
CA PRO A 127 47.62 10.33 21.31
C PRO A 127 47.63 10.96 19.92
N ARG A 128 46.45 11.25 19.34
CA ARG A 128 46.31 11.98 18.07
C ARG A 128 46.26 13.51 18.26
N LYS A 129 46.65 14.01 19.43
CA LYS A 129 46.72 15.44 19.81
C LYS A 129 45.38 16.20 19.81
N HIS A 130 44.25 15.51 19.85
CA HIS A 130 42.96 16.17 20.04
C HIS A 130 42.74 16.51 21.51
N SER A 131 42.45 17.78 21.80
CA SER A 131 42.05 18.22 23.13
C SER A 131 40.53 18.11 23.32
N TYR A 132 40.09 17.48 24.42
CA TYR A 132 38.66 17.26 24.72
C TYR A 132 38.39 17.14 26.22
N GLN A 133 37.17 17.47 26.65
CA GLN A 133 36.75 17.28 28.04
C GLN A 133 36.03 15.94 28.24
N SER A 134 36.40 15.21 29.30
CA SER A 134 35.69 14.00 29.75
C SER A 134 35.88 13.79 31.25
N ALA A 135 34.95 13.06 31.87
CA ALA A 135 35.09 12.66 33.26
C ALA A 135 36.21 11.62 33.43
N VAL A 136 36.95 11.67 34.55
CA VAL A 136 38.03 10.71 34.84
C VAL A 136 37.54 9.27 34.81
N CYS A 137 36.43 8.99 35.50
CA CYS A 137 35.81 7.66 35.52
C CYS A 137 35.46 7.15 34.11
N ASN A 138 34.97 8.02 33.23
CA ASN A 138 34.64 7.66 31.85
C ASN A 138 35.91 7.30 31.06
N ARG A 139 37.00 8.06 31.22
CA ARG A 139 38.27 7.78 30.53
C ARG A 139 38.87 6.46 31.00
N VAL A 140 38.81 6.18 32.30
CA VAL A 140 39.26 4.92 32.93
C VAL A 140 38.42 3.73 32.46
N GLN A 141 37.11 3.90 32.29
CA GLN A 141 36.20 2.91 31.69
C GLN A 141 36.40 2.70 30.17
N GLY A 142 37.42 3.31 29.57
CA GLY A 142 37.74 3.16 28.15
C GLY A 142 37.02 4.13 27.20
N LYS A 143 36.25 5.11 27.69
CA LYS A 143 35.67 6.16 26.82
C LYS A 143 36.77 7.13 26.39
N GLY A 144 37.23 6.98 25.15
CA GLY A 144 38.29 7.80 24.56
C GLY A 144 37.82 9.12 23.95
N CYS A 145 38.66 9.66 23.06
CA CYS A 145 38.44 10.94 22.40
C CYS A 145 37.20 10.94 21.49
N PRO A 146 36.22 11.85 21.68
CA PRO A 146 35.02 11.92 20.87
C PRO A 146 35.28 12.31 19.41
N ILE A 147 36.41 12.95 19.12
CA ILE A 147 36.84 13.28 17.74
C ILE A 147 37.34 12.02 17.04
N CYS A 148 38.23 11.25 17.69
CA CYS A 148 38.76 10.01 17.10
C CYS A 148 37.67 8.99 16.75
N ILE A 149 36.63 8.88 17.58
CA ILE A 149 35.51 7.96 17.34
C ILE A 149 34.37 8.57 16.51
N GLY A 150 34.52 9.80 16.01
CA GLY A 150 33.54 10.46 15.14
C GLY A 150 32.26 10.96 15.81
N LYS A 151 32.20 11.04 17.16
CA LYS A 151 31.08 11.65 17.88
C LYS A 151 31.08 13.18 17.85
N LYS A 152 32.27 13.79 17.68
CA LYS A 152 32.45 15.22 17.48
C LYS A 152 33.23 15.45 16.19
N ILE A 153 32.75 16.35 15.34
CA ILE A 153 33.41 16.70 14.08
C ILE A 153 34.45 17.80 14.33
N LEU A 154 35.64 17.61 13.77
CA LEU A 154 36.76 18.54 13.72
C LEU A 154 37.11 18.75 12.24
N VAL A 155 36.94 19.99 11.78
CA VAL A 155 37.23 20.41 10.41
C VAL A 155 38.70 20.18 10.10
N GLY A 156 39.00 19.61 8.94
CA GLY A 156 40.36 19.25 8.50
C GLY A 156 40.85 17.91 9.04
N TYR A 157 40.01 17.15 9.76
CA TYR A 157 40.41 15.87 10.33
C TYR A 157 39.40 14.74 10.08
N ASN A 158 38.18 14.86 10.61
CA ASN A 158 37.16 13.79 10.50
C ASN A 158 35.83 14.27 9.92
N ASP A 159 35.79 15.47 9.36
CA ASP A 159 34.67 15.95 8.57
C ASP A 159 34.59 15.26 7.21
N LEU A 160 33.40 15.24 6.63
CA LEU A 160 33.10 14.59 5.36
C LEU A 160 33.88 15.22 4.19
N ALA A 161 34.06 16.53 4.18
CA ALA A 161 34.81 17.22 3.12
C ALA A 161 36.27 16.74 3.09
N THR A 162 36.91 16.65 4.25
CA THR A 162 38.30 16.20 4.37
C THR A 162 38.46 14.73 4.02
N LEU A 163 37.59 13.85 4.55
CA LEU A 163 37.72 12.41 4.36
C LEU A 163 37.16 11.90 3.04
N TYR A 164 36.27 12.66 2.38
CA TYR A 164 35.63 12.29 1.13
C TYR A 164 35.37 13.51 0.24
N PRO A 165 36.40 14.06 -0.44
CA PRO A 165 36.28 15.31 -1.21
C PRO A 165 35.15 15.31 -2.24
N LEU A 166 34.90 14.17 -2.89
CA LEU A 166 33.80 14.00 -3.85
C LEU A 166 32.43 14.33 -3.24
N ALA A 167 32.23 14.13 -1.94
CA ALA A 167 30.99 14.50 -1.28
C ALA A 167 30.81 16.03 -1.24
N ALA A 168 31.90 16.79 -1.12
CA ALA A 168 31.83 18.25 -1.16
C ALA A 168 31.59 18.79 -2.57
N GLU A 169 32.13 18.12 -3.58
CA GLU A 169 31.87 18.43 -5.00
C GLU A 169 30.42 18.17 -5.39
N MET A 170 29.85 17.05 -4.94
CA MET A 170 28.48 16.64 -5.27
C MET A 170 27.43 17.20 -4.29
N TRP A 171 27.79 18.11 -3.38
CA TRP A 171 26.87 18.66 -2.39
C TRP A 171 25.95 19.72 -2.98
N ASP A 172 24.64 19.62 -2.74
CA ASP A 172 23.69 20.68 -3.11
C ASP A 172 23.63 21.76 -2.00
N TYR A 173 24.55 22.73 -2.06
CA TYR A 173 24.67 23.80 -1.04
C TYR A 173 23.40 24.65 -0.92
N GLN A 174 22.64 24.83 -2.00
CA GLN A 174 21.42 25.61 -1.98
C GLN A 174 20.31 24.88 -1.20
N LYS A 175 20.13 23.57 -1.44
CA LYS A 175 19.06 22.79 -0.79
C LYS A 175 19.37 22.34 0.63
N ASN A 176 20.64 22.24 1.01
CA ASN A 176 21.05 21.79 2.35
C ASN A 176 21.20 22.93 3.37
N GLY A 177 21.22 24.19 2.92
CA GLY A 177 21.27 25.36 3.79
C GLY A 177 22.49 25.36 4.70
N VAL A 178 22.25 25.32 6.02
CA VAL A 178 23.31 25.40 7.05
C VAL A 178 24.18 24.15 7.09
N LEU A 179 23.64 22.98 6.73
CA LEU A 179 24.42 21.75 6.70
C LEU A 179 25.39 21.75 5.51
N ASN A 180 26.66 21.48 5.81
CA ASN A 180 27.69 21.39 4.81
C ASN A 180 28.67 20.23 5.11
N PRO A 181 29.50 19.81 4.14
CA PRO A 181 30.42 18.68 4.31
C PRO A 181 31.42 18.85 5.47
N LYS A 182 31.70 20.07 5.92
CA LYS A 182 32.64 20.32 7.03
C LYS A 182 32.00 20.14 8.41
N THR A 183 30.67 20.07 8.50
CA THR A 183 29.93 19.95 9.77
C THR A 183 29.45 18.53 10.08
N VAL A 184 29.66 17.59 9.17
CA VAL A 184 29.15 16.21 9.24
C VAL A 184 30.29 15.22 9.01
N GLY A 185 30.14 13.97 9.45
CA GLY A 185 31.12 12.89 9.22
C GLY A 185 30.62 11.82 8.24
N LEU A 186 31.54 10.93 7.81
CA LEU A 186 31.27 9.88 6.82
C LEU A 186 30.06 9.00 7.15
N LYS A 187 29.96 8.49 8.39
CA LYS A 187 28.91 7.55 8.79
C LYS A 187 27.61 8.24 9.22
N SER A 188 27.42 9.50 8.84
CA SER A 188 26.24 10.25 9.21
C SER A 188 24.98 9.70 8.53
N HIS A 189 23.89 9.62 9.29
CA HIS A 189 22.58 9.24 8.77
C HIS A 189 21.73 10.44 8.34
N HIS A 190 22.28 11.66 8.35
CA HIS A 190 21.58 12.82 7.81
C HIS A 190 21.26 12.60 6.32
N LYS A 191 19.99 12.86 5.96
CA LYS A 191 19.55 12.91 4.57
C LYS A 191 19.86 14.29 4.03
N VAL A 192 20.67 14.34 2.98
CA VAL A 192 21.11 15.57 2.34
C VAL A 192 20.85 15.49 0.84
N TRP A 193 20.75 16.65 0.21
CA TRP A 193 20.64 16.78 -1.22
C TRP A 193 22.02 16.73 -1.86
N TRP A 194 22.14 15.89 -2.87
CA TRP A 194 23.29 15.78 -3.76
C TRP A 194 22.91 16.34 -5.12
N LYS A 195 23.91 16.84 -5.84
CA LYS A 195 23.79 17.29 -7.22
C LYS A 195 24.96 16.73 -8.03
N CYS A 196 24.68 16.02 -9.12
CA CYS A 196 25.73 15.50 -9.99
C CYS A 196 26.13 16.51 -11.07
N SER A 197 27.20 16.22 -11.81
CA SER A 197 27.69 17.04 -12.92
C SER A 197 26.68 17.23 -14.04
N GLN A 198 25.77 16.27 -14.25
CA GLN A 198 24.66 16.37 -15.21
C GLN A 198 23.49 17.22 -14.69
N GLY A 199 23.62 17.84 -13.51
CA GLY A 199 22.62 18.74 -12.94
C GLY A 199 21.48 18.06 -12.17
N HIS A 200 21.41 16.73 -12.14
CA HIS A 200 20.38 16.02 -11.39
C HIS A 200 20.58 16.21 -9.88
N SER A 201 19.50 16.57 -9.16
CA SER A 201 19.49 16.63 -7.70
C SER A 201 18.70 15.47 -7.09
N TRP A 202 19.25 14.79 -6.08
CA TRP A 202 18.55 13.75 -5.33
C TRP A 202 18.87 13.81 -3.83
N GLN A 203 17.96 13.31 -3.00
CA GLN A 203 18.19 13.19 -1.56
C GLN A 203 18.61 11.76 -1.19
N SER A 204 19.67 11.60 -0.40
CA SER A 204 20.05 10.32 0.21
C SER A 204 20.80 10.53 1.52
N LYS A 205 21.01 9.44 2.29
CA LYS A 205 21.85 9.49 3.50
C LYS A 205 23.31 9.69 3.10
N ILE A 206 24.07 10.44 3.91
CA ILE A 206 25.53 10.58 3.74
C ILE A 206 26.21 9.22 3.70
N SER A 207 25.88 8.32 4.64
CA SER A 207 26.46 6.99 4.67
C SER A 207 26.25 6.21 3.36
N HIS A 208 25.07 6.28 2.73
CA HIS A 208 24.83 5.58 1.47
C HIS A 208 25.71 6.11 0.33
N PHE A 209 25.92 7.42 0.28
CA PHE A 209 26.80 8.04 -0.70
C PHE A 209 28.26 7.59 -0.51
N THR A 210 28.73 7.56 0.75
CA THR A 210 30.08 7.08 1.07
C THR A 210 30.24 5.57 0.83
N ASP A 211 29.16 4.78 0.91
CA ASP A 211 29.13 3.35 0.60
C ASP A 211 29.15 3.06 -0.92
N GLY A 212 29.22 4.10 -1.77
CA GLY A 212 29.37 3.95 -3.22
C GLY A 212 28.11 4.26 -4.04
N HIS A 213 26.97 4.55 -3.41
CA HIS A 213 25.77 4.93 -4.16
C HIS A 213 25.93 6.32 -4.78
N ARG A 214 25.48 6.48 -6.02
CA ARG A 214 25.63 7.72 -6.81
C ARG A 214 24.28 8.26 -7.28
N CYS A 215 24.32 9.09 -8.31
CA CYS A 215 23.13 9.71 -8.88
C CYS A 215 22.19 8.65 -9.46
N PRO A 216 21.00 8.45 -8.89
CA PRO A 216 20.07 7.41 -9.34
C PRO A 216 19.48 7.69 -10.72
N TYR A 217 19.54 8.95 -11.20
CA TYR A 217 19.16 9.29 -12.57
C TYR A 217 20.18 8.80 -13.59
N CYS A 218 21.47 9.07 -13.36
CA CYS A 218 22.56 8.61 -14.24
C CYS A 218 22.72 7.08 -14.23
N ASP A 219 22.41 6.44 -13.09
CA ASP A 219 22.44 4.98 -12.95
C ASP A 219 21.19 4.28 -13.50
N GLY A 220 20.28 5.02 -14.14
CA GLY A 220 19.06 4.44 -14.72
C GLY A 220 18.09 3.86 -13.68
N GLN A 221 18.18 4.29 -12.43
CA GLN A 221 17.25 3.90 -11.36
C GLN A 221 16.06 4.87 -11.22
N ARG A 222 16.14 6.04 -11.86
CA ARG A 222 15.06 7.04 -11.90
C ARG A 222 14.85 7.57 -13.32
N ALA A 223 13.58 7.84 -13.62
CA ALA A 223 13.18 8.44 -14.88
C ALA A 223 13.72 9.87 -15.01
N ILE A 224 14.24 10.14 -16.20
CA ILE A 224 14.56 11.43 -16.78
C ILE A 224 13.53 11.60 -17.90
N GLU A 225 12.67 12.59 -17.73
CA GLU A 225 11.58 12.91 -18.64
C GLU A 225 12.10 13.20 -20.05
N GLY A 226 11.51 12.54 -21.04
CA GLY A 226 11.89 12.61 -22.45
C GLY A 226 13.13 11.79 -22.81
N VAL A 227 13.69 11.00 -21.88
CA VAL A 227 14.92 10.22 -22.13
C VAL A 227 14.70 8.74 -21.85
N ASN A 228 14.45 8.35 -20.60
CA ASN A 228 14.33 6.95 -20.19
C ASN A 228 13.03 6.66 -19.42
N ASP A 229 12.06 7.57 -19.52
CA ASP A 229 10.70 7.32 -19.05
C ASP A 229 9.91 6.46 -20.05
N ILE A 230 8.85 5.85 -19.56
CA ILE A 230 8.06 4.87 -20.30
C ILE A 230 7.38 5.45 -21.54
N THR A 231 7.09 6.76 -21.59
CA THR A 231 6.49 7.36 -22.79
C THR A 231 7.45 7.35 -23.96
N ASN A 232 8.77 7.38 -23.68
CA ASN A 232 9.81 7.32 -24.69
C ASN A 232 10.30 5.89 -24.95
N THR A 233 10.39 5.04 -23.92
CA THR A 233 10.92 3.67 -24.09
C THR A 233 9.86 2.67 -24.53
N ASN A 234 8.57 2.92 -24.27
CA ASN A 234 7.48 2.02 -24.63
C ASN A 234 6.15 2.78 -24.84
N VAL A 235 6.03 3.41 -26.02
CA VAL A 235 4.88 4.24 -26.42
C VAL A 235 3.55 3.47 -26.37
N SER A 236 3.53 2.22 -26.79
CA SER A 236 2.31 1.40 -26.80
C SER A 236 1.80 1.10 -25.39
N LEU A 237 2.72 0.73 -24.49
CA LEU A 237 2.36 0.51 -23.09
C LEU A 237 1.93 1.83 -22.43
N ALA A 238 2.58 2.94 -22.74
CA ALA A 238 2.19 4.26 -22.24
C ALA A 238 0.75 4.66 -22.64
N ALA A 239 0.26 4.19 -23.80
CA ALA A 239 -1.12 4.43 -24.24
C ALA A 239 -2.18 3.75 -23.35
N GLU A 240 -1.80 2.68 -22.64
CA GLU A 240 -2.69 1.98 -21.70
C GLU A 240 -2.69 2.58 -20.29
N TRP A 241 -2.03 3.72 -20.07
CA TRP A 241 -2.01 4.34 -18.75
C TRP A 241 -3.39 4.86 -18.34
N ASP A 242 -3.82 4.53 -17.12
CA ASP A 242 -5.08 5.05 -16.57
C ASP A 242 -4.85 6.44 -15.96
N TYR A 243 -5.02 7.50 -16.76
CA TYR A 243 -4.82 8.90 -16.35
C TYR A 243 -5.77 9.37 -15.24
N GLU A 244 -6.94 8.74 -15.09
CA GLU A 244 -7.91 9.11 -14.07
C GLU A 244 -7.52 8.53 -12.70
N LYS A 245 -6.98 7.32 -12.67
CA LYS A 245 -6.63 6.63 -11.42
C LYS A 245 -5.21 6.87 -10.95
N ASN A 246 -4.29 7.19 -11.85
CA ASN A 246 -2.90 7.45 -11.47
C ASN A 246 -2.66 8.92 -11.15
N LYS A 247 -2.07 9.17 -9.97
CA LYS A 247 -1.64 10.51 -9.55
C LYS A 247 -0.23 10.86 -10.01
N THR A 248 0.60 9.85 -10.26
CA THR A 248 1.98 10.04 -10.72
C THR A 248 1.96 10.33 -12.22
N PRO A 249 2.61 11.41 -12.70
CA PRO A 249 2.80 11.63 -14.12
C PRO A 249 3.56 10.47 -14.76
N ILE A 250 3.08 10.00 -15.90
CA ILE A 250 3.69 8.87 -16.61
C ILE A 250 5.14 9.15 -17.03
N THR A 251 5.50 10.41 -17.29
CA THR A 251 6.87 10.85 -17.60
C THR A 251 7.87 10.68 -16.47
N LYS A 252 7.41 10.31 -15.26
CA LYS A 252 8.27 9.98 -14.10
C LYS A 252 8.40 8.47 -13.87
N VAL A 253 7.86 7.66 -14.76
CA VAL A 253 7.79 6.21 -14.61
C VAL A 253 8.76 5.56 -15.58
N MET A 254 9.63 4.69 -15.07
CA MET A 254 10.52 3.88 -15.91
C MET A 254 9.84 2.58 -16.31
N GLN A 255 10.20 2.06 -17.48
CA GLN A 255 9.76 0.75 -17.94
C GLN A 255 10.16 -0.40 -16.99
N SER A 256 11.33 -0.31 -16.36
CA SER A 256 11.84 -1.30 -15.40
C SER A 256 11.27 -1.15 -13.99
N SER A 257 10.35 -0.20 -13.76
CA SER A 257 9.78 0.04 -12.43
C SER A 257 8.99 -1.17 -11.93
N GLY A 258 9.32 -1.63 -10.71
CA GLY A 258 8.54 -2.63 -9.97
C GLY A 258 7.31 -2.09 -9.25
N ILE A 259 7.11 -0.77 -9.21
CA ILE A 259 5.94 -0.14 -8.58
C ILE A 259 4.69 -0.40 -9.44
N LYS A 260 3.58 -0.77 -8.80
CA LYS A 260 2.31 -1.00 -9.49
C LYS A 260 1.56 0.31 -9.76
N TYR A 261 1.05 0.44 -10.97
CA TYR A 261 0.19 1.53 -11.42
C TYR A 261 -1.09 0.99 -12.04
N TRP A 262 -2.08 1.86 -12.22
CA TRP A 262 -3.31 1.51 -12.91
C TRP A 262 -3.13 1.57 -14.42
N TRP A 263 -3.61 0.55 -15.10
CA TRP A 263 -3.65 0.45 -16.55
C TRP A 263 -5.08 0.27 -17.00
N LYS A 264 -5.40 0.75 -18.19
CA LYS A 264 -6.71 0.65 -18.83
C LYS A 264 -6.52 0.14 -20.26
N CYS A 265 -7.06 -1.03 -20.54
CA CYS A 265 -6.97 -1.62 -21.89
C CYS A 265 -8.00 -0.96 -22.82
N SER A 266 -7.89 -1.31 -24.10
CA SER A 266 -8.82 -0.96 -25.19
C SER A 266 -10.30 -1.23 -24.88
N PHE A 267 -10.61 -2.30 -24.12
CA PHE A 267 -11.96 -2.65 -23.68
C PHE A 267 -12.44 -1.87 -22.45
N GLY A 268 -11.60 -0.99 -21.90
CA GLY A 268 -11.91 -0.17 -20.74
C GLY A 268 -11.75 -0.88 -19.39
N HIS A 269 -11.18 -2.09 -19.34
CA HIS A 269 -10.86 -2.74 -18.08
C HIS A 269 -9.70 -2.01 -17.39
N SER A 270 -9.88 -1.63 -16.13
CA SER A 270 -8.77 -1.10 -15.31
C SER A 270 -8.20 -2.17 -14.38
N TRP A 271 -6.87 -2.28 -14.30
CA TRP A 271 -6.19 -3.17 -13.35
C TRP A 271 -4.86 -2.60 -12.88
N GLN A 272 -4.26 -3.20 -11.84
CA GLN A 272 -2.96 -2.79 -11.32
C GLN A 272 -1.86 -3.76 -11.73
N ALA A 273 -0.77 -3.24 -12.29
CA ALA A 273 0.44 -4.00 -12.63
C ALA A 273 1.68 -3.11 -12.61
N SER A 274 2.87 -3.69 -12.49
CA SER A 274 4.12 -2.94 -12.60
C SER A 274 4.52 -2.74 -14.07
N PRO A 275 5.11 -1.59 -14.46
CA PRO A 275 5.67 -1.38 -15.78
C PRO A 275 6.61 -2.49 -16.23
N ALA A 276 7.42 -3.03 -15.31
CA ALA A 276 8.36 -4.12 -15.61
C ALA A 276 7.64 -5.38 -16.10
N HIS A 277 6.58 -5.80 -15.38
CA HIS A 277 5.79 -6.98 -15.77
C HIS A 277 4.99 -6.73 -17.05
N ARG A 278 4.39 -5.55 -17.17
CA ARG A 278 3.68 -5.15 -18.38
C ARG A 278 4.59 -5.22 -19.61
N SER A 279 5.83 -4.76 -19.46
CA SER A 279 6.85 -4.79 -20.52
C SER A 279 7.33 -6.21 -20.85
N ALA A 280 7.22 -7.15 -19.92
CA ALA A 280 7.48 -8.56 -20.15
C ALA A 280 6.31 -9.29 -20.84
N GLY A 281 5.25 -8.56 -21.22
CA GLY A 281 4.10 -9.10 -21.96
C GLY A 281 2.90 -9.47 -21.07
N GLU A 282 2.89 -9.14 -19.78
CA GLU A 282 1.68 -9.29 -18.97
C GLU A 282 0.63 -8.25 -19.39
N GLY A 283 -0.42 -8.72 -20.08
CA GLY A 283 -1.56 -7.91 -20.52
C GLY A 283 -2.67 -7.77 -19.47
N CYS A 284 -3.87 -7.44 -19.94
CA CYS A 284 -5.05 -7.34 -19.08
C CYS A 284 -5.49 -8.72 -18.55
N PRO A 285 -5.52 -8.95 -17.23
CA PRO A 285 -5.94 -10.25 -16.67
C PRO A 285 -7.42 -10.56 -16.91
N ILE A 286 -8.25 -9.52 -17.08
CA ILE A 286 -9.68 -9.66 -17.38
C ILE A 286 -9.88 -10.11 -18.83
N CYS A 287 -9.11 -9.56 -19.78
CA CYS A 287 -9.13 -10.00 -21.17
C CYS A 287 -8.59 -11.43 -21.31
N SER A 288 -7.46 -11.72 -20.66
CA SER A 288 -6.86 -13.06 -20.65
C SER A 288 -7.82 -14.13 -20.11
N SER A 289 -8.57 -13.85 -19.04
CA SER A 289 -9.53 -14.81 -18.46
C SER A 289 -10.84 -14.96 -19.24
N THR A 290 -11.13 -14.07 -20.19
CA THR A 290 -12.38 -14.09 -20.97
C THR A 290 -12.21 -14.49 -22.43
N SER A 291 -10.99 -14.40 -22.98
CA SER A 291 -10.67 -14.92 -24.31
C SER A 291 -10.73 -16.45 -24.30
N LYS A 292 -11.61 -17.05 -25.11
CA LYS A 292 -11.63 -18.51 -25.34
C LYS A 292 -10.52 -18.99 -26.30
N THR A 293 -9.93 -18.05 -27.04
CA THR A 293 -8.95 -18.29 -28.11
C THR A 293 -7.59 -17.79 -27.62
N SER A 294 -6.54 -18.61 -27.71
CA SER A 294 -5.21 -18.26 -27.20
C SER A 294 -4.51 -17.23 -28.10
N PHE A 295 -3.55 -16.45 -27.56
CA PHE A 295 -2.75 -15.51 -28.37
C PHE A 295 -2.01 -16.20 -29.53
N PRO A 296 -1.42 -17.40 -29.34
CA PRO A 296 -0.79 -18.15 -30.43
C PRO A 296 -1.74 -18.50 -31.60
N GLU A 297 -2.97 -18.93 -31.33
CA GLU A 297 -3.98 -19.20 -32.38
C GLU A 297 -4.25 -17.95 -33.21
N LYS A 298 -4.37 -16.79 -32.56
CA LYS A 298 -4.63 -15.52 -33.24
C LYS A 298 -3.41 -15.00 -34.00
N CYS A 299 -2.20 -15.23 -33.49
CA CYS A 299 -0.96 -14.96 -34.22
C CYS A 299 -0.88 -15.77 -35.51
N LEU A 300 -1.15 -17.09 -35.43
CA LEU A 300 -1.20 -17.96 -36.61
C LEU A 300 -2.17 -17.39 -37.64
N PHE A 301 -3.40 -17.08 -37.22
CA PHE A 301 -4.40 -16.51 -38.11
C PHE A 301 -3.95 -15.20 -38.76
N HIS A 302 -3.41 -14.25 -37.99
CA HIS A 302 -2.96 -12.95 -38.51
C HIS A 302 -1.97 -13.11 -39.66
N TYR A 303 -0.91 -13.91 -39.46
CA TYR A 303 0.09 -14.11 -40.49
C TYR A 303 -0.41 -14.92 -41.68
N ILE A 304 -1.23 -15.95 -41.44
CA ILE A 304 -1.83 -16.75 -42.52
C ILE A 304 -2.75 -15.88 -43.39
N LYS A 305 -3.59 -15.04 -42.76
CA LYS A 305 -4.56 -14.17 -43.43
C LYS A 305 -3.89 -13.17 -44.37
N HIS A 306 -2.65 -12.77 -44.06
CA HIS A 306 -1.84 -11.90 -44.92
C HIS A 306 -1.56 -12.51 -46.30
N PHE A 307 -1.36 -13.84 -46.36
CA PHE A 307 -1.08 -14.56 -47.61
C PHE A 307 -2.34 -15.21 -48.22
N PHE A 308 -3.29 -15.61 -47.37
CA PHE A 308 -4.52 -16.29 -47.76
C PHE A 308 -5.72 -15.49 -47.26
N LEU A 309 -6.23 -14.59 -48.11
CA LEU A 309 -7.38 -13.74 -47.77
C LEU A 309 -8.67 -14.53 -47.51
N ASP A 310 -8.76 -15.77 -47.96
CA ASP A 310 -9.86 -16.69 -47.70
C ASP A 310 -9.68 -17.50 -46.40
N ALA A 311 -8.58 -17.31 -45.65
CA ALA A 311 -8.40 -17.99 -44.38
C ALA A 311 -9.50 -17.60 -43.37
N GLU A 312 -10.03 -18.60 -42.67
CA GLU A 312 -11.10 -18.47 -41.70
C GLU A 312 -10.60 -18.94 -40.31
N PRO A 313 -10.76 -18.12 -39.26
CA PRO A 313 -10.41 -18.52 -37.90
C PRO A 313 -11.59 -19.27 -37.25
N ASN A 314 -11.32 -20.17 -36.29
CA ASN A 314 -12.35 -20.85 -35.50
C ASN A 314 -13.39 -21.57 -36.39
N TYR A 315 -12.92 -22.23 -37.46
CA TYR A 315 -13.76 -22.77 -38.51
C TYR A 315 -14.58 -23.96 -38.01
N LYS A 316 -15.91 -23.84 -38.08
CA LYS A 316 -16.87 -24.89 -37.70
C LYS A 316 -17.74 -25.25 -38.89
N ASN A 317 -17.76 -26.53 -39.21
CA ASN A 317 -18.69 -27.06 -40.17
C ASN A 317 -19.22 -28.41 -39.68
N PRO A 318 -20.42 -28.46 -39.07
CA PRO A 318 -20.97 -29.70 -38.52
C PRO A 318 -21.10 -30.85 -39.52
N LYS A 319 -21.17 -30.55 -40.83
CA LYS A 319 -21.22 -31.57 -41.88
C LYS A 319 -19.85 -32.16 -42.22
N LEU A 320 -18.77 -31.39 -42.09
CA LEU A 320 -17.40 -31.81 -42.44
C LEU A 320 -16.58 -32.23 -41.21
N LEU A 321 -16.79 -31.59 -40.06
CA LEU A 321 -15.96 -31.73 -38.86
C LEU A 321 -16.76 -32.25 -37.66
N GLY A 322 -18.08 -32.45 -37.80
CA GLY A 322 -18.96 -32.82 -36.69
C GLY A 322 -18.91 -31.76 -35.57
N ASN A 323 -18.53 -32.18 -34.37
CA ASN A 323 -18.39 -31.28 -33.22
C ASN A 323 -16.99 -30.65 -33.09
N PHE A 324 -16.08 -30.95 -34.03
CA PHE A 324 -14.74 -30.37 -34.04
C PHE A 324 -14.72 -29.02 -34.76
N GLU A 325 -13.72 -28.21 -34.40
CA GLU A 325 -13.44 -26.85 -34.88
C GLU A 325 -11.99 -26.81 -35.32
N LEU A 326 -11.66 -26.11 -36.41
CA LEU A 326 -10.28 -25.85 -36.81
C LEU A 326 -9.84 -24.44 -36.39
N ASP A 327 -8.65 -24.29 -35.81
CA ASP A 327 -8.18 -22.96 -35.36
C ASP A 327 -8.03 -22.00 -36.54
N VAL A 328 -7.41 -22.46 -37.63
CA VAL A 328 -7.37 -21.77 -38.92
C VAL A 328 -7.67 -22.77 -40.04
N TYR A 329 -8.61 -22.42 -40.93
CA TYR A 329 -8.90 -23.18 -42.14
C TYR A 329 -8.69 -22.31 -43.38
N ILE A 330 -8.03 -22.85 -44.40
CA ILE A 330 -7.76 -22.17 -45.67
C ILE A 330 -8.50 -22.95 -46.77
N PRO A 331 -9.69 -22.48 -47.19
CA PRO A 331 -10.53 -23.18 -48.17
C PRO A 331 -9.83 -23.44 -49.51
N SER A 332 -9.09 -22.45 -50.04
CA SER A 332 -8.42 -22.49 -51.35
C SER A 332 -7.43 -23.64 -51.51
N ILE A 333 -6.78 -24.05 -50.42
CA ILE A 333 -5.80 -25.15 -50.41
C ILE A 333 -6.24 -26.34 -49.55
N LYS A 334 -7.49 -26.33 -49.04
CA LYS A 334 -8.04 -27.32 -48.11
C LYS A 334 -7.05 -27.67 -46.98
N CYS A 335 -6.53 -26.67 -46.30
CA CYS A 335 -5.57 -26.87 -45.22
C CYS A 335 -6.12 -26.36 -43.89
N GLY A 336 -6.07 -27.20 -42.87
CA GLY A 336 -6.31 -26.82 -41.48
C GLY A 336 -4.98 -26.63 -40.74
N ILE A 337 -4.90 -25.62 -39.88
CA ILE A 337 -3.77 -25.37 -38.99
C ILE A 337 -4.30 -25.27 -37.56
N GLU A 338 -3.69 -26.02 -36.66
CA GLU A 338 -4.04 -26.12 -35.24
C GLU A 338 -2.88 -25.66 -34.36
N TYR A 339 -3.21 -25.00 -33.26
CA TYR A 339 -2.29 -24.74 -32.15
C TYR A 339 -2.71 -25.56 -30.93
N ASP A 340 -1.98 -26.62 -30.67
CA ASP A 340 -2.30 -27.59 -29.63
C ASP A 340 -1.61 -27.23 -28.30
N GLY A 341 -2.37 -26.61 -27.40
CA GLY A 341 -1.92 -26.32 -26.03
C GLY A 341 -1.85 -27.57 -25.14
N VAL A 342 -0.79 -27.68 -24.33
CA VAL A 342 -0.49 -28.90 -23.53
C VAL A 342 -1.59 -29.27 -22.54
N PHE A 343 -2.37 -28.28 -22.07
CA PHE A 343 -3.47 -28.51 -21.15
C PHE A 343 -4.65 -29.27 -21.78
N TYR A 344 -4.94 -29.04 -23.06
CA TYR A 344 -6.11 -29.59 -23.75
C TYR A 344 -5.79 -30.81 -24.62
N HIS A 345 -4.53 -30.96 -25.04
CA HIS A 345 -4.09 -31.95 -26.03
C HIS A 345 -3.22 -33.07 -25.45
N GLN A 346 -3.57 -33.55 -24.25
CA GLN A 346 -2.92 -34.73 -23.64
C GLN A 346 -3.50 -36.06 -24.15
N ASN A 347 -4.76 -36.06 -24.63
CA ASN A 347 -5.42 -37.27 -25.12
C ASN A 347 -5.19 -37.43 -26.62
N LYS A 348 -4.31 -38.37 -26.96
CA LYS A 348 -3.93 -38.71 -28.33
C LYS A 348 -5.10 -39.21 -29.19
N GLU A 349 -5.99 -40.05 -28.65
CA GLU A 349 -7.10 -40.65 -29.42
C GLU A 349 -8.08 -39.59 -29.96
N LYS A 350 -8.34 -38.55 -29.17
CA LYS A 350 -9.22 -37.45 -29.58
C LYS A 350 -8.61 -36.65 -30.74
N ASP A 351 -7.31 -36.36 -30.66
CA ASP A 351 -6.61 -35.65 -31.72
C ASP A 351 -6.51 -36.50 -33.00
N GLU A 352 -6.15 -37.78 -32.88
CA GLU A 352 -6.06 -38.71 -34.01
C GLU A 352 -7.42 -38.90 -34.70
N ARG A 353 -8.53 -38.90 -33.94
CA ARG A 353 -9.87 -38.92 -34.51
C ARG A 353 -10.15 -37.66 -35.36
N LYS A 354 -9.73 -36.49 -34.89
CA LYS A 354 -9.89 -35.23 -35.64
C LYS A 354 -9.02 -35.25 -36.90
N ASP A 355 -7.81 -35.79 -36.82
CA ASP A 355 -6.92 -35.98 -37.97
C ASP A 355 -7.56 -36.89 -39.03
N SER A 356 -8.14 -38.01 -38.61
CA SER A 356 -8.86 -38.94 -39.50
C SER A 356 -10.03 -38.27 -40.21
N ILE A 357 -10.85 -37.50 -39.50
CA ILE A 357 -11.97 -36.75 -40.10
C ILE A 357 -11.46 -35.74 -41.13
N CYS A 358 -10.37 -35.02 -40.83
CA CYS A 358 -9.77 -34.10 -41.78
C CYS A 358 -9.28 -34.83 -43.03
N ASN A 359 -8.59 -35.96 -42.86
CA ASN A 359 -8.08 -36.78 -43.97
C ASN A 359 -9.22 -37.34 -44.84
N GLU A 360 -10.32 -37.82 -44.25
CA GLU A 360 -11.52 -38.29 -44.97
C GLU A 360 -12.11 -37.21 -45.88
N HIS A 361 -12.05 -35.95 -45.45
CA HIS A 361 -12.50 -34.80 -46.23
C HIS A 361 -11.40 -34.14 -47.07
N SER A 362 -10.25 -34.80 -47.22
CA SER A 362 -9.08 -34.29 -47.97
C SER A 362 -8.58 -32.93 -47.46
N ILE A 363 -8.71 -32.69 -46.16
CA ILE A 363 -8.18 -31.51 -45.47
C ILE A 363 -6.80 -31.88 -44.94
N LYS A 364 -5.76 -31.20 -45.45
CA LYS A 364 -4.39 -31.35 -44.94
C LYS A 364 -4.27 -30.64 -43.59
N LEU A 365 -3.97 -31.38 -42.52
CA LEU A 365 -3.84 -30.82 -41.18
C LEU A 365 -2.37 -30.63 -40.76
N ILE A 366 -2.02 -29.42 -40.31
CA ILE A 366 -0.74 -29.07 -39.70
C ILE A 366 -0.99 -28.68 -38.24
N ARG A 367 -0.20 -29.24 -37.32
CA ARG A 367 -0.33 -28.98 -35.89
C ARG A 367 0.93 -28.32 -35.34
N VAL A 368 0.79 -27.18 -34.68
CA VAL A 368 1.84 -26.57 -33.85
C VAL A 368 1.57 -27.01 -32.41
N ARG A 369 2.49 -27.76 -31.79
CA ARG A 369 2.24 -28.39 -30.48
C ARG A 369 3.16 -27.85 -29.40
N GLU A 370 2.59 -27.49 -28.25
CA GLU A 370 3.35 -27.01 -27.09
C GLU A 370 4.25 -28.08 -26.47
N PRO A 371 5.29 -27.68 -25.71
CA PRO A 371 6.15 -28.62 -25.00
C PRO A 371 5.32 -29.53 -24.07
N GLY A 372 5.54 -30.84 -24.17
CA GLY A 372 4.83 -31.85 -23.37
C GLY A 372 3.57 -32.44 -24.01
N CYS A 373 3.15 -31.94 -25.19
CA CYS A 373 2.13 -32.61 -25.98
C CYS A 373 2.62 -33.97 -26.52
N PRO A 374 1.76 -35.01 -26.58
CA PRO A 374 2.12 -36.29 -27.18
C PRO A 374 2.42 -36.17 -28.68
N LEU A 375 3.36 -36.98 -29.18
CA LEU A 375 3.66 -37.09 -30.60
C LEU A 375 2.55 -37.84 -31.36
N LEU A 376 2.04 -37.20 -32.41
CA LEU A 376 1.08 -37.79 -33.35
C LEU A 376 1.80 -38.23 -34.63
N LYS A 377 1.41 -39.40 -35.15
CA LYS A 377 1.89 -39.91 -36.45
C LYS A 377 0.90 -39.64 -37.59
N SER A 378 -0.33 -39.27 -37.25
CA SER A 378 -1.47 -39.07 -38.16
C SER A 378 -1.46 -37.74 -38.92
N SER A 379 -0.65 -36.77 -38.49
CA SER A 379 -0.59 -35.43 -39.07
C SER A 379 0.81 -34.83 -38.97
N LYS A 380 1.06 -33.74 -39.72
CA LYS A 380 2.35 -33.03 -39.68
C LYS A 380 2.41 -32.15 -38.44
N CYS A 381 3.29 -32.52 -37.51
CA CYS A 381 3.50 -31.79 -36.26
C CYS A 381 4.75 -30.90 -36.32
N ILE A 382 4.64 -29.68 -35.81
CA ILE A 382 5.72 -28.76 -35.49
C ILE A 382 5.78 -28.67 -33.96
N GLN A 383 6.80 -29.28 -33.36
CA GLN A 383 6.92 -29.37 -31.91
C GLN A 383 7.69 -28.16 -31.37
N LEU A 384 7.11 -27.43 -30.42
CA LEU A 384 7.77 -26.34 -29.72
C LEU A 384 8.64 -26.90 -28.58
N HIS A 385 9.80 -26.25 -28.34
CA HIS A 385 10.68 -26.55 -27.22
C HIS A 385 10.43 -25.65 -26.01
N SER A 386 9.90 -24.44 -26.25
CA SER A 386 9.52 -23.48 -25.21
C SER A 386 8.30 -22.67 -25.65
N LEU A 387 7.71 -21.90 -24.71
CA LEU A 387 6.60 -20.98 -24.97
C LEU A 387 7.08 -19.56 -25.30
N SER A 388 8.33 -19.40 -25.78
CA SER A 388 8.88 -18.10 -26.15
C SER A 388 8.33 -17.61 -27.49
N SER A 389 8.29 -16.28 -27.67
CA SER A 389 7.88 -15.65 -28.93
C SER A 389 8.78 -16.03 -30.11
N ASP A 390 10.06 -16.29 -29.88
CA ASP A 390 11.02 -16.72 -30.91
C ASP A 390 10.70 -18.13 -31.44
N GLU A 391 10.39 -19.07 -30.54
CA GLU A 391 9.95 -20.41 -30.92
C GLU A 391 8.61 -20.35 -31.67
N LEU A 392 7.67 -19.54 -31.20
CA LEU A 392 6.39 -19.34 -31.90
C LEU A 392 6.59 -18.74 -33.30
N SER A 393 7.45 -17.72 -33.43
CA SER A 393 7.81 -17.13 -34.73
C SER A 393 8.42 -18.17 -35.67
N SER A 394 9.30 -19.01 -35.16
CA SER A 394 9.93 -20.10 -35.91
C SER A 394 8.93 -21.16 -36.34
N ALA A 395 7.97 -21.51 -35.49
CA ALA A 395 6.90 -22.46 -35.82
C ALA A 395 5.94 -21.90 -36.88
N ILE A 396 5.57 -20.63 -36.80
CA ILE A 396 4.75 -19.96 -37.82
C ILE A 396 5.47 -19.96 -39.17
N LYS A 397 6.78 -19.63 -39.20
CA LYS A 397 7.61 -19.73 -40.42
C LYS A 397 7.58 -21.14 -41.01
N GLN A 398 7.70 -22.17 -40.17
CA GLN A 398 7.62 -23.57 -40.61
C GLN A 398 6.24 -23.95 -41.14
N ALA A 399 5.16 -23.51 -40.48
CA ALA A 399 3.79 -23.76 -40.94
C ALA A 399 3.52 -23.11 -42.30
N LEU A 400 3.92 -21.84 -42.47
CA LEU A 400 3.83 -21.09 -43.73
C LEU A 400 4.61 -21.79 -44.87
N LYS A 401 5.83 -22.26 -44.57
CA LYS A 401 6.63 -23.03 -45.53
C LYS A 401 5.92 -24.32 -45.96
N GLN A 402 5.22 -25.00 -45.05
CA GLN A 402 4.49 -26.24 -45.36
C GLN A 402 3.23 -26.04 -46.21
N ILE A 403 2.69 -24.81 -46.26
CA ILE A 403 1.56 -24.43 -47.12
C ILE A 403 1.98 -23.67 -48.38
N GLY A 404 3.29 -23.62 -48.68
CA GLY A 404 3.82 -23.10 -49.95
C GLY A 404 4.22 -21.63 -49.94
N VAL A 405 4.31 -20.98 -48.77
CA VAL A 405 4.78 -19.59 -48.64
C VAL A 405 6.29 -19.59 -48.37
N ALA A 406 7.07 -18.98 -49.27
CA ALA A 406 8.52 -18.80 -49.12
C ALA A 406 8.86 -17.59 -48.21
N GLU A 407 10.16 -17.36 -47.93
CA GLU A 407 10.73 -16.42 -46.94
C GLU A 407 9.78 -15.34 -46.38
N THR A 408 9.62 -15.36 -45.06
CA THR A 408 8.60 -14.56 -44.38
C THR A 408 9.22 -13.68 -43.29
N ASN A 409 8.86 -12.40 -43.30
CA ASN A 409 9.21 -11.42 -42.26
C ASN A 409 8.29 -11.56 -41.04
N ILE A 410 8.40 -12.69 -40.35
CA ILE A 410 7.62 -13.00 -39.14
C ILE A 410 8.46 -12.65 -37.90
N ASP A 411 7.90 -11.79 -37.06
CA ASP A 411 8.44 -11.41 -35.76
C ASP A 411 7.26 -11.17 -34.81
N VAL A 412 6.93 -12.20 -34.01
CA VAL A 412 5.78 -12.15 -33.10
C VAL A 412 5.94 -11.05 -32.05
N ASP A 413 7.13 -10.76 -31.55
CA ASP A 413 7.30 -9.73 -30.52
C ASP A 413 7.16 -8.32 -31.12
N ARG A 414 7.70 -8.08 -32.31
CA ARG A 414 7.48 -6.83 -33.06
C ARG A 414 6.00 -6.62 -33.36
N ASP A 415 5.31 -7.65 -33.83
CA ASP A 415 3.95 -7.54 -34.35
C ASP A 415 2.87 -7.78 -33.26
N ARG A 416 3.25 -8.21 -32.06
CA ARG A 416 2.34 -8.53 -30.93
C ARG A 416 1.33 -7.42 -30.69
N TYR A 417 1.76 -6.16 -30.65
CA TYR A 417 0.87 -5.04 -30.41
C TYR A 417 -0.20 -4.88 -31.49
N LEU A 418 0.20 -4.98 -32.77
CA LEU A 418 -0.73 -4.87 -33.89
C LEU A 418 -1.75 -6.01 -33.82
N ILE A 419 -1.28 -7.24 -33.58
CA ILE A 419 -2.10 -8.44 -33.47
C ILE A 419 -3.10 -8.28 -32.32
N GLU A 420 -2.63 -7.94 -31.11
CA GLU A 420 -3.49 -7.69 -29.94
C GLU A 420 -4.49 -6.57 -30.20
N SER A 421 -4.09 -5.48 -30.86
CA SER A 421 -4.97 -4.37 -31.21
C SER A 421 -6.06 -4.77 -32.21
N GLU A 422 -5.72 -5.53 -33.25
CA GLU A 422 -6.69 -6.04 -34.24
C GLU A 422 -7.69 -7.01 -33.61
N ILE A 423 -7.20 -7.88 -32.73
CA ILE A 423 -8.01 -8.80 -31.93
C ILE A 423 -8.96 -8.02 -31.03
N ASP A 424 -8.43 -7.04 -30.31
CA ASP A 424 -9.20 -6.23 -29.38
C ASP A 424 -10.30 -5.47 -30.10
N HIS A 425 -9.96 -4.86 -31.25
CA HIS A 425 -10.90 -4.15 -32.08
C HIS A 425 -11.97 -5.08 -32.69
N SER A 426 -11.60 -6.28 -33.13
CA SER A 426 -12.54 -7.28 -33.65
C SER A 426 -13.49 -7.82 -32.56
N ILE A 427 -12.98 -8.12 -31.37
CA ILE A 427 -13.79 -8.53 -30.22
C ILE A 427 -14.67 -7.38 -29.76
N ALA A 428 -14.15 -6.15 -29.70
CA ALA A 428 -14.88 -4.96 -29.31
C ALA A 428 -16.05 -4.71 -30.26
N LYS A 429 -15.83 -4.78 -31.58
CA LYS A 429 -16.89 -4.67 -32.61
C LYS A 429 -17.98 -5.72 -32.45
N ASN A 430 -17.62 -6.92 -31.99
CA ASN A 430 -18.56 -8.02 -31.77
C ASN A 430 -19.15 -8.08 -30.35
N SER A 431 -18.70 -7.19 -29.46
CA SER A 431 -19.15 -7.13 -28.07
C SER A 431 -20.62 -6.68 -27.98
N LEU A 432 -21.27 -7.05 -26.89
CA LEU A 432 -22.59 -6.57 -26.55
C LEU A 432 -22.59 -5.04 -26.43
N ALA A 433 -21.51 -4.46 -25.89
CA ALA A 433 -21.40 -3.02 -25.72
C ALA A 433 -21.44 -2.24 -27.03
N PHE A 434 -20.70 -2.71 -28.01
CA PHE A 434 -20.63 -2.05 -29.31
C PHE A 434 -21.89 -2.31 -30.13
N THR A 435 -22.39 -3.55 -30.13
CA THR A 435 -23.55 -3.92 -30.97
C THR A 435 -24.89 -3.50 -30.36
N HIS A 436 -25.00 -3.42 -29.04
CA HIS A 436 -26.23 -3.10 -28.31
C HIS A 436 -25.95 -2.16 -27.12
N PRO A 437 -25.49 -0.92 -27.36
CA PRO A 437 -25.10 0.02 -26.29
C PRO A 437 -26.24 0.33 -25.31
N GLU A 438 -27.49 0.28 -25.76
CA GLU A 438 -28.66 0.48 -24.90
C GLU A 438 -28.82 -0.61 -23.83
N LEU A 439 -28.38 -1.84 -24.12
CA LEU A 439 -28.41 -2.93 -23.14
C LEU A 439 -27.34 -2.76 -22.05
N CYS A 440 -26.27 -2.01 -22.29
CA CYS A 440 -25.26 -1.70 -21.28
C CYS A 440 -25.83 -0.88 -20.12
N LYS A 441 -26.84 -0.05 -20.39
CA LYS A 441 -27.53 0.74 -19.37
C LYS A 441 -28.34 -0.14 -18.42
N GLU A 442 -28.67 -1.35 -18.86
CA GLU A 442 -29.36 -2.36 -18.05
C GLU A 442 -28.40 -3.43 -17.51
N TRP A 443 -27.08 -3.26 -17.62
CA TRP A 443 -26.11 -4.20 -17.05
C TRP A 443 -25.92 -3.97 -15.55
N ASP A 444 -25.94 -5.04 -14.75
CA ASP A 444 -25.63 -4.94 -13.33
C ASP A 444 -24.13 -5.15 -13.09
N TYR A 445 -23.37 -4.06 -13.01
CA TYR A 445 -21.90 -4.10 -12.89
C TYR A 445 -21.43 -4.66 -11.53
N GLU A 446 -22.22 -4.50 -10.48
CA GLU A 446 -21.87 -5.02 -9.15
C GLU A 446 -22.05 -6.53 -9.10
N LEU A 447 -23.19 -7.04 -9.57
CA LEU A 447 -23.51 -8.47 -9.50
C LEU A 447 -22.80 -9.32 -10.56
N ASN A 448 -22.32 -8.72 -11.65
CA ASN A 448 -21.58 -9.45 -12.69
C ASN A 448 -20.07 -9.50 -12.47
N GLY A 449 -19.53 -8.77 -11.49
CA GLY A 449 -18.11 -8.75 -11.17
C GLY A 449 -17.23 -8.42 -12.37
N SER A 450 -16.39 -9.36 -12.81
CA SER A 450 -15.45 -9.19 -13.92
C SER A 450 -16.07 -9.30 -15.32
N LEU A 451 -17.34 -9.73 -15.43
CA LEU A 451 -18.05 -9.77 -16.70
C LEU A 451 -18.62 -8.38 -17.04
N THR A 452 -18.30 -7.91 -18.24
CA THR A 452 -18.70 -6.58 -18.72
C THR A 452 -19.38 -6.71 -20.09
N PRO A 453 -20.22 -5.75 -20.49
CA PRO A 453 -20.78 -5.74 -21.85
C PRO A 453 -19.71 -5.69 -22.95
N PHE A 454 -18.49 -5.26 -22.63
CA PHE A 454 -17.37 -5.11 -23.56
C PHE A 454 -16.63 -6.43 -23.84
N ASN A 455 -16.69 -7.41 -22.93
CA ASN A 455 -16.01 -8.71 -23.07
C ASN A 455 -16.99 -9.89 -23.25
N ILE A 456 -18.25 -9.61 -23.57
CA ILE A 456 -19.27 -10.63 -23.88
C ILE A 456 -19.88 -10.35 -25.24
N SER A 457 -19.91 -11.36 -26.12
CA SER A 457 -20.56 -11.23 -27.42
C SER A 457 -22.08 -11.15 -27.29
N ARG A 458 -22.75 -10.42 -28.19
CA ARG A 458 -24.23 -10.39 -28.31
C ARG A 458 -24.87 -11.77 -28.41
N CYS A 459 -24.16 -12.76 -28.94
CA CYS A 459 -24.66 -14.14 -29.10
C CYS A 459 -24.39 -15.03 -27.89
N SER A 460 -23.85 -14.51 -26.79
CA SER A 460 -23.44 -15.35 -25.67
C SER A 460 -24.62 -16.02 -24.97
N GLU A 461 -24.50 -17.32 -24.72
CA GLU A 461 -25.46 -18.09 -23.93
C GLU A 461 -25.27 -17.92 -22.41
N LYS A 462 -24.28 -17.11 -21.99
CA LYS A 462 -24.04 -16.84 -20.56
C LYS A 462 -25.25 -16.12 -19.96
N LYS A 463 -25.67 -16.61 -18.79
CA LYS A 463 -26.70 -16.01 -17.96
C LYS A 463 -26.05 -15.00 -17.02
N VAL A 464 -26.40 -13.72 -17.17
CA VAL A 464 -25.80 -12.59 -16.44
C VAL A 464 -26.88 -11.76 -15.76
N TRP A 465 -26.47 -10.94 -14.79
CA TRP A 465 -27.36 -10.03 -14.07
C TRP A 465 -27.63 -8.75 -14.88
N TRP A 466 -28.89 -8.36 -14.92
CA TRP A 466 -29.36 -7.14 -15.57
C TRP A 466 -30.13 -6.32 -14.55
N LYS A 467 -30.04 -5.00 -14.61
CA LYS A 467 -30.75 -4.06 -13.75
C LYS A 467 -31.77 -3.27 -14.55
N CYS A 468 -33.04 -3.33 -14.15
CA CYS A 468 -34.10 -2.82 -14.99
C CYS A 468 -34.20 -1.30 -14.85
N LYS A 469 -34.11 -0.56 -15.95
CA LYS A 469 -34.30 0.90 -15.92
C LYS A 469 -35.69 1.35 -15.46
N VAL A 470 -36.70 0.49 -15.59
CA VAL A 470 -38.10 0.81 -15.23
C VAL A 470 -38.41 0.49 -13.77
N CYS A 471 -38.16 -0.75 -13.33
CA CYS A 471 -38.50 -1.17 -11.96
C CYS A 471 -37.33 -1.11 -10.97
N GLY A 472 -36.10 -0.92 -11.45
CA GLY A 472 -34.88 -0.87 -10.63
C GLY A 472 -34.39 -2.24 -10.15
N LEU A 473 -35.17 -3.32 -10.34
CA LEU A 473 -34.83 -4.65 -9.87
C LEU A 473 -33.81 -5.33 -10.78
N SER A 474 -32.94 -6.11 -10.16
CA SER A 474 -31.95 -6.93 -10.86
C SER A 474 -32.45 -8.35 -11.11
N TRP A 475 -32.21 -8.90 -12.30
CA TRP A 475 -32.59 -10.27 -12.67
C TRP A 475 -31.55 -10.92 -13.57
N GLN A 476 -31.52 -12.25 -13.56
CA GLN A 476 -30.64 -13.00 -14.43
C GLN A 476 -31.32 -13.35 -15.77
N ALA A 477 -30.63 -13.09 -16.87
CA ALA A 477 -31.07 -13.50 -18.22
C ALA A 477 -29.87 -13.80 -19.14
N ILE A 478 -30.11 -14.64 -20.15
CA ILE A 478 -29.12 -15.00 -21.17
C ILE A 478 -28.88 -13.81 -22.12
N VAL A 479 -27.61 -13.49 -22.40
CA VAL A 479 -27.23 -12.35 -23.27
C VAL A 479 -27.78 -12.47 -24.68
N ALA A 480 -27.72 -13.65 -25.31
CA ALA A 480 -28.30 -13.90 -26.63
C ALA A 480 -29.79 -13.57 -26.68
N ASN A 481 -30.54 -13.91 -25.63
CA ASN A 481 -31.98 -13.63 -25.57
C ASN A 481 -32.25 -12.14 -25.35
N ARG A 482 -31.43 -11.45 -24.55
CA ARG A 482 -31.54 -10.00 -24.33
C ARG A 482 -31.24 -9.22 -25.61
N SER A 483 -30.22 -9.64 -26.36
CA SER A 483 -29.87 -9.07 -27.67
C SER A 483 -30.99 -9.29 -28.70
N LYS A 484 -31.75 -10.40 -28.60
CA LYS A 484 -32.95 -10.67 -29.42
C LYS A 484 -34.21 -9.91 -28.96
N GLY A 485 -34.12 -9.04 -27.94
CA GLY A 485 -35.22 -8.18 -27.50
C GLY A 485 -36.00 -8.66 -26.27
N SER A 486 -35.57 -9.72 -25.57
CA SER A 486 -36.21 -10.07 -24.29
C SER A 486 -36.01 -8.97 -23.24
N GLY A 487 -37.06 -8.65 -22.49
CA GLY A 487 -37.09 -7.58 -21.50
C GLY A 487 -37.06 -8.05 -20.04
N CYS A 488 -37.25 -7.12 -19.11
CA CYS A 488 -37.32 -7.41 -17.68
C CYS A 488 -38.49 -8.33 -17.33
N VAL A 489 -38.18 -9.47 -16.70
CA VAL A 489 -39.17 -10.48 -16.29
C VAL A 489 -40.14 -9.97 -15.22
N PHE A 490 -39.75 -8.94 -14.46
CA PHE A 490 -40.62 -8.32 -13.46
C PHE A 490 -41.62 -7.35 -14.10
N CYS A 491 -41.16 -6.59 -15.11
CA CYS A 491 -42.01 -5.68 -15.88
C CYS A 491 -42.95 -6.45 -16.81
N SER A 492 -42.48 -7.53 -17.44
CA SER A 492 -43.30 -8.32 -18.36
C SER A 492 -44.38 -9.16 -17.67
N LYS A 493 -44.23 -9.45 -16.36
CA LYS A 493 -45.18 -10.27 -15.58
C LYS A 493 -46.09 -9.48 -14.63
N ASN A 494 -46.13 -8.14 -14.70
CA ASN A 494 -47.06 -7.31 -13.90
C ASN A 494 -47.11 -7.66 -12.39
N LYS A 495 -45.95 -7.97 -11.76
CA LYS A 495 -45.89 -8.06 -10.30
C LYS A 495 -45.80 -6.64 -9.74
N ARG A 496 -46.90 -6.13 -9.19
CA ARG A 496 -47.02 -4.85 -8.49
C ARG A 496 -46.87 -5.11 -6.98
N PRO A 497 -45.67 -4.99 -6.36
CA PRO A 497 -45.45 -5.42 -4.97
C PRO A 497 -46.33 -4.65 -3.98
N LEU A 498 -46.90 -5.34 -2.99
CA LEU A 498 -47.82 -4.75 -2.03
C LEU A 498 -47.18 -3.58 -1.25
N ALA A 499 -45.94 -3.75 -0.77
CA ALA A 499 -45.20 -2.71 -0.07
C ALA A 499 -45.09 -1.39 -0.86
N LYS A 500 -44.92 -1.48 -2.19
CA LYS A 500 -44.73 -0.31 -3.06
C LYS A 500 -46.05 0.32 -3.50
N TYR A 501 -47.08 -0.50 -3.77
CA TYR A 501 -48.31 -0.06 -4.40
C TYR A 501 -49.48 0.17 -3.43
N ASN A 502 -49.41 -0.39 -2.21
CA ASN A 502 -50.37 -0.12 -1.15
C ASN A 502 -49.67 -0.20 0.23
N PRO A 503 -48.82 0.78 0.57
CA PRO A 503 -48.01 0.76 1.79
C PRO A 503 -48.85 0.78 3.06
N THR A 504 -49.99 1.47 3.07
CA THR A 504 -50.90 1.53 4.22
C THR A 504 -51.51 0.16 4.54
N LEU A 505 -51.83 -0.62 3.50
CA LEU A 505 -52.28 -2.00 3.68
C LEU A 505 -51.12 -2.93 4.10
N ALA A 506 -49.90 -2.69 3.62
CA ALA A 506 -48.71 -3.45 4.04
C ALA A 506 -48.41 -3.29 5.54
N GLU A 507 -48.81 -2.17 6.17
CA GLU A 507 -48.69 -1.98 7.62
C GLU A 507 -49.66 -2.87 8.43
N GLU A 508 -50.66 -3.48 7.80
CA GLU A 508 -51.53 -4.48 8.42
C GLU A 508 -50.97 -5.91 8.29
N TRP A 509 -49.71 -6.08 7.89
CA TRP A 509 -49.10 -7.40 7.77
C TRP A 509 -48.82 -8.02 9.15
N ASP A 510 -49.17 -9.30 9.33
CA ASP A 510 -48.77 -10.05 10.52
C ASP A 510 -47.41 -10.71 10.30
N TYR A 511 -46.34 -10.09 10.80
CA TYR A 511 -44.98 -10.59 10.62
C TYR A 511 -44.69 -11.88 11.41
N GLU A 512 -45.40 -12.15 12.49
CA GLU A 512 -45.21 -13.37 13.28
C GLU A 512 -45.83 -14.57 12.56
N LEU A 513 -47.03 -14.41 12.01
CA LEU A 513 -47.77 -15.51 11.38
C LEU A 513 -47.42 -15.77 9.91
N ASN A 514 -46.79 -14.81 9.23
CA ASN A 514 -46.38 -14.98 7.82
C ASN A 514 -44.94 -15.48 7.64
N GLY A 515 -44.20 -15.69 8.73
CA GLY A 515 -42.83 -16.23 8.69
C GLY A 515 -41.89 -15.35 7.86
N SER A 516 -41.18 -15.95 6.89
CA SER A 516 -40.20 -15.24 6.05
C SER A 516 -40.80 -14.43 4.90
N LEU A 517 -42.13 -14.45 4.69
CA LEU A 517 -42.77 -13.70 3.61
C LEU A 517 -42.92 -12.22 3.96
N SER A 518 -42.41 -11.34 3.10
CA SER A 518 -42.53 -9.88 3.23
C SER A 518 -43.62 -9.29 2.30
N PRO A 519 -44.24 -8.14 2.67
CA PRO A 519 -45.08 -7.37 1.76
C PRO A 519 -44.42 -7.00 0.42
N SER A 520 -43.10 -7.03 0.32
CA SER A 520 -42.36 -6.80 -0.94
C SER A 520 -42.35 -8.01 -1.88
N ASP A 521 -42.63 -9.21 -1.37
CA ASP A 521 -42.55 -10.46 -2.14
C ASP A 521 -43.88 -10.80 -2.83
N VAL A 522 -44.98 -10.14 -2.42
CA VAL A 522 -46.34 -10.46 -2.84
C VAL A 522 -46.95 -9.30 -3.63
N SER A 523 -47.56 -9.62 -4.79
CA SER A 523 -48.22 -8.62 -5.65
C SER A 523 -49.61 -8.22 -5.10
N VAL A 524 -50.02 -6.96 -5.25
CA VAL A 524 -51.36 -6.44 -4.84
C VAL A 524 -52.53 -7.21 -5.47
N GLY A 525 -52.31 -7.84 -6.64
CA GLY A 525 -53.31 -8.69 -7.32
C GLY A 525 -53.28 -10.17 -6.93
N SER A 526 -52.44 -10.57 -5.97
CA SER A 526 -52.22 -11.98 -5.64
C SER A 526 -53.46 -12.65 -5.03
N ALA A 527 -53.71 -13.90 -5.42
CA ALA A 527 -54.72 -14.77 -4.81
C ALA A 527 -54.21 -15.49 -3.54
N GLN A 528 -52.95 -15.27 -3.17
CA GLN A 528 -52.32 -15.88 -2.00
C GLN A 528 -52.98 -15.41 -0.69
N TYR A 529 -53.18 -16.34 0.23
CA TYR A 529 -53.71 -16.08 1.57
C TYR A 529 -52.59 -15.74 2.54
N ILE A 530 -52.71 -14.58 3.16
CA ILE A 530 -51.74 -13.99 4.09
C ILE A 530 -52.47 -13.65 5.39
N TRP A 531 -51.75 -13.66 6.51
CA TRP A 531 -52.23 -13.19 7.80
C TRP A 531 -52.12 -11.68 7.91
N TRP A 532 -53.23 -11.03 8.25
CA TRP A 532 -53.34 -9.59 8.45
C TRP A 532 -53.60 -9.32 9.92
N LYS A 533 -52.98 -8.30 10.50
CA LYS A 533 -53.16 -7.86 11.89
C LYS A 533 -53.94 -6.55 11.93
N CYS A 534 -55.10 -6.57 12.59
CA CYS A 534 -56.02 -5.44 12.55
C CYS A 534 -55.50 -4.32 13.43
N LYS A 535 -55.29 -3.12 12.87
CA LYS A 535 -54.88 -1.97 13.68
C LYS A 535 -55.94 -1.53 14.70
N THR A 536 -57.22 -1.77 14.41
CA THR A 536 -58.32 -1.36 15.30
C THR A 536 -58.57 -2.32 16.45
N CYS A 537 -58.51 -3.63 16.23
CA CYS A 537 -58.85 -4.62 17.26
C CYS A 537 -57.70 -5.57 17.64
N GLY A 538 -56.52 -5.41 17.04
CA GLY A 538 -55.32 -6.21 17.31
C GLY A 538 -55.37 -7.67 16.82
N LYS A 539 -56.54 -8.18 16.44
CA LYS A 539 -56.73 -9.57 16.03
C LYS A 539 -56.19 -9.84 14.63
N SER A 540 -55.61 -11.02 14.46
CA SER A 540 -55.07 -11.49 13.19
C SER A 540 -56.05 -12.38 12.45
N TRP A 541 -56.15 -12.23 11.13
CA TRP A 541 -57.02 -13.07 10.30
C TRP A 541 -56.39 -13.36 8.94
N LYS A 542 -56.74 -14.51 8.35
CA LYS A 542 -56.21 -14.94 7.06
C LYS A 542 -57.14 -14.50 5.93
N SER A 543 -56.60 -13.80 4.93
CA SER A 543 -57.35 -13.35 3.75
C SER A 543 -56.45 -13.22 2.52
N ARG A 544 -57.05 -13.23 1.32
CA ARG A 544 -56.31 -13.02 0.07
C ARG A 544 -55.83 -11.58 -0.05
N VAL A 545 -54.62 -11.39 -0.58
CA VAL A 545 -54.04 -10.05 -0.81
C VAL A 545 -54.90 -9.21 -1.74
N SER A 546 -55.34 -9.77 -2.87
CA SER A 546 -56.27 -9.12 -3.80
C SER A 546 -57.61 -8.73 -3.16
N THR A 547 -58.12 -9.51 -2.20
CA THR A 547 -59.36 -9.18 -1.47
C THR A 547 -59.15 -7.99 -0.52
N ARG A 548 -58.04 -7.97 0.21
CA ARG A 548 -57.68 -6.81 1.07
C ARG A 548 -57.42 -5.56 0.25
N ASN A 549 -56.73 -5.70 -0.88
CA ASN A 549 -56.44 -4.59 -1.79
C ASN A 549 -57.70 -3.98 -2.43
N LYS A 550 -58.83 -4.72 -2.47
CA LYS A 550 -60.16 -4.21 -2.88
C LYS A 550 -60.94 -3.52 -1.75
N GLY A 551 -60.36 -3.40 -0.55
CA GLY A 551 -60.95 -2.67 0.59
C GLY A 551 -61.73 -3.52 1.61
N HIS A 552 -61.75 -4.85 1.50
CA HIS A 552 -62.47 -5.71 2.46
C HIS A 552 -61.75 -5.78 3.81
N GLY A 553 -62.24 -5.08 4.83
CA GLY A 553 -61.60 -4.94 6.15
C GLY A 553 -61.64 -6.17 7.07
N CYS A 554 -61.26 -5.95 8.34
CA CYS A 554 -61.19 -6.97 9.36
C CYS A 554 -62.58 -7.60 9.65
N PRO A 555 -62.74 -8.93 9.54
CA PRO A 555 -64.03 -9.59 9.79
C PRO A 555 -64.47 -9.47 11.25
N HIS A 556 -63.53 -9.38 12.20
CA HIS A 556 -63.84 -9.19 13.62
C HIS A 556 -64.43 -7.81 13.92
N CYS A 557 -63.94 -6.77 13.26
CA CYS A 557 -64.51 -5.43 13.37
C CYS A 557 -65.88 -5.32 12.68
N GLN A 558 -66.08 -6.07 11.59
CA GLN A 558 -67.36 -6.11 10.89
C GLN A 558 -68.45 -6.81 11.71
N SER A 559 -68.13 -7.89 12.42
CA SER A 559 -69.09 -8.58 13.31
C SER A 559 -69.52 -7.75 14.52
N LEU A 560 -68.69 -6.79 14.96
CA LEU A 560 -69.03 -5.88 16.07
C LEU A 560 -69.98 -4.74 15.64
N LYS A 561 -70.06 -4.42 14.34
CA LYS A 561 -70.96 -3.39 13.81
C LYS A 561 -72.36 -3.90 13.45
N HIS A 562 -72.52 -5.21 13.21
CA HIS A 562 -73.81 -5.84 12.92
C HIS A 562 -73.89 -7.24 13.57
N PRO A 563 -74.45 -7.37 14.79
CA PRO A 563 -74.45 -8.62 15.56
C PRO A 563 -75.22 -9.79 14.90
N GLY A 564 -76.13 -9.51 13.95
CA GLY A 564 -77.07 -10.48 13.37
C GLY A 564 -76.56 -11.34 12.20
N LEU A 565 -75.38 -11.07 11.64
CA LEU A 565 -74.86 -11.81 10.46
C LEU A 565 -73.66 -12.73 10.79
N GLY A 566 -73.28 -12.82 12.06
CA GLY A 566 -72.06 -13.52 12.51
C GLY A 566 -72.13 -15.05 12.59
N LYS A 567 -73.31 -15.68 12.51
CA LYS A 567 -73.44 -17.15 12.72
C LYS A 567 -73.26 -18.01 11.46
N ALA A 568 -73.24 -17.44 10.26
CA ALA A 568 -73.15 -18.24 9.00
C ALA A 568 -71.73 -18.34 8.40
N ARG A 569 -70.73 -17.59 8.89
CA ARG A 569 -69.38 -17.53 8.28
C ARG A 569 -68.25 -18.19 9.08
N LEU A 570 -68.46 -18.47 10.37
CA LEU A 570 -67.46 -19.12 11.23
C LEU A 570 -67.40 -20.66 11.07
N ALA A 571 -68.40 -21.29 10.45
CA ALA A 571 -68.45 -22.74 10.25
C ALA A 571 -67.67 -23.26 9.02
N LYS A 572 -67.03 -22.39 8.22
CA LYS A 572 -66.29 -22.80 6.99
C LYS A 572 -64.76 -22.72 7.09
N ILE A 573 -64.19 -22.38 8.25
CA ILE A 573 -62.73 -22.13 8.41
C ILE A 573 -61.98 -23.26 9.14
N THR A 574 -62.67 -24.25 9.71
CA THR A 574 -62.03 -25.36 10.47
C THR A 574 -61.87 -26.69 9.72
N LYS A 575 -62.05 -26.73 8.38
CA LYS A 575 -61.74 -27.93 7.57
C LYS A 575 -60.80 -27.60 6.42
N THR A 576 -59.50 -27.60 6.71
CA THR A 576 -58.40 -28.02 5.81
C THR A 576 -57.13 -27.97 6.65
N ARG A 577 -56.79 -29.13 7.24
CA ARG A 577 -55.47 -29.41 7.81
C ARG A 577 -54.57 -29.90 6.68
#